data_AF-A0AAV8ZL73-F1
#
_entry.id   AF-A0AAV8ZL73-F1
#
_cell.length_a   1.000
_cell.length_b   1.000
_cell.length_c   1.000
_cell.angle_alpha   90.00
_cell.angle_beta   90.00
_cell.angle_gamma   90.00
#
_symmetry.space_group_name_H-M   'P 1'
#
loop_
_entity.id
_entity.type
_entity.pdbx_description
1 polymer ?
#
loop_
_entity_poly.entity_id
_entity_poly.type
_entity_poly.pdbx_seq_one_letter_code
_entity_poly.pdbx_strand_id
1 'polypeptide(L)'
;MKDFNLQNAFKAEKMVLIFAGFYPSRYGKKNALLMLSAIVNISITLIQYSSMLIFIFSNLSDIIKISEVLLYFMTATSFICKLVNIILQNENLLKIEEMLQNSLFTKVSIEEEYILKHYIQNGRLSTNIFKVLTALAASFYVVFPLIDGDSNVKKFSLLSWYPFDQNNYYYEVFLFQAISIIIVAWFESFIEILFIIMMVLSRAQFEILKHRLTRIVKHTKENEEGEDDELVQKRLRRCIIHYNYVLRFVLHIYLLPTHYL
;
A
#
# COMPACT_ATOMS: atom_id res chain seq x y z
N MET A 1 -6.75 -31.32 -2.62
CA MET A 1 -6.13 -29.97 -2.67
C MET A 1 -7.25 -28.97 -2.70
N LYS A 2 -7.17 -27.93 -1.86
CA LYS A 2 -8.18 -26.87 -1.77
C LYS A 2 -7.64 -25.63 -2.46
N ASP A 3 -8.45 -24.95 -3.25
CA ASP A 3 -8.05 -23.70 -3.89
C ASP A 3 -8.16 -22.55 -2.87
N PHE A 4 -7.02 -21.97 -2.51
CA PHE A 4 -6.97 -20.83 -1.58
C PHE A 4 -6.97 -19.52 -2.36
N ASN A 5 -7.95 -18.63 -2.11
CA ASN A 5 -8.03 -17.35 -2.78
C ASN A 5 -7.15 -16.29 -2.09
N LEU A 6 -5.96 -16.06 -2.66
CA LEU A 6 -4.97 -15.11 -2.15
C LEU A 6 -5.40 -13.64 -2.29
N GLN A 7 -6.29 -13.31 -3.23
CA GLN A 7 -6.76 -11.93 -3.41
C GLN A 7 -7.61 -11.44 -2.24
N ASN A 8 -8.18 -12.36 -1.46
CA ASN A 8 -8.88 -12.02 -0.22
C ASN A 8 -7.93 -11.44 0.85
N ALA A 9 -6.61 -11.58 0.70
CA ALA A 9 -5.65 -11.01 1.64
C ALA A 9 -5.68 -9.48 1.69
N PHE A 10 -5.90 -8.81 0.54
CA PHE A 10 -5.89 -7.34 0.40
C PHE A 10 -7.20 -6.78 -0.19
N LYS A 11 -8.30 -7.54 -0.12
CA LYS A 11 -9.58 -7.16 -0.73
C LYS A 11 -10.13 -5.84 -0.17
N ALA A 12 -9.97 -5.60 1.13
CA ALA A 12 -10.46 -4.37 1.76
C ALA A 12 -9.70 -3.14 1.22
N GLU A 13 -8.39 -3.27 1.14
CA GLU A 13 -7.48 -2.23 0.65
C GLU A 13 -7.74 -1.91 -0.82
N LYS A 14 -7.89 -2.96 -1.64
CA LYS A 14 -8.28 -2.84 -3.04
C LYS A 14 -9.62 -2.11 -3.18
N MET A 15 -10.63 -2.46 -2.38
CA MET A 15 -11.94 -1.80 -2.45
C MET A 15 -11.86 -0.31 -2.13
N VAL A 16 -11.09 0.08 -1.11
CA VAL A 16 -10.88 1.49 -0.76
C VAL A 16 -10.19 2.24 -1.89
N LEU A 17 -9.12 1.68 -2.47
CA LEU A 17 -8.39 2.29 -3.58
C LEU A 17 -9.22 2.35 -4.88
N ILE A 18 -10.11 1.37 -5.12
CA ILE A 18 -11.08 1.42 -6.22
C ILE A 18 -12.06 2.58 -6.00
N PHE A 19 -12.60 2.72 -4.79
CA PHE A 19 -13.54 3.80 -4.45
C PHE A 19 -12.91 5.19 -4.54
N ALA A 20 -11.64 5.30 -4.14
CA ALA A 20 -10.82 6.49 -4.34
C ALA A 20 -10.53 6.81 -5.81
N GLY A 21 -10.71 5.81 -6.70
CA GLY A 21 -10.43 5.89 -8.13
C GLY A 21 -8.94 5.75 -8.47
N PHE A 22 -8.12 5.27 -7.54
CA PHE A 22 -6.67 5.09 -7.71
C PHE A 22 -6.28 3.68 -8.17
N TYR A 23 -7.17 2.70 -8.05
CA TYR A 23 -6.90 1.31 -8.43
C TYR A 23 -7.43 0.98 -9.83
N PRO A 24 -6.69 0.21 -10.66
CA PRO A 24 -7.17 -0.19 -11.97
C PRO A 24 -8.40 -1.10 -11.87
N SER A 25 -9.52 -0.67 -12.47
CA SER A 25 -10.75 -1.47 -12.55
C SER A 25 -10.81 -2.24 -13.87
N ARG A 26 -10.90 -3.57 -13.79
CA ARG A 26 -11.04 -4.48 -14.96
C ARG A 26 -12.44 -4.42 -15.61
N TYR A 27 -13.43 -3.78 -14.96
CA TYR A 27 -14.82 -3.72 -15.43
C TYR A 27 -15.22 -2.27 -15.78
N GLY A 28 -15.09 -1.92 -17.06
CA GLY A 28 -15.16 -0.56 -17.61
C GLY A 28 -16.53 0.12 -17.67
N LYS A 29 -17.53 -0.25 -16.85
CA LYS A 29 -18.88 0.38 -16.89
C LYS A 29 -19.27 1.22 -15.66
N LYS A 30 -18.43 1.31 -14.63
CA LYS A 30 -18.64 2.21 -13.46
C LYS A 30 -17.66 3.41 -13.43
N ASN A 31 -17.13 3.80 -14.59
CA ASN A 31 -15.93 4.63 -14.66
C ASN A 31 -16.14 6.11 -14.32
N ALA A 32 -17.30 6.70 -14.63
CA ALA A 32 -17.47 8.15 -14.46
C ALA A 32 -17.42 8.61 -12.99
N LEU A 33 -18.13 7.92 -12.08
CA LEU A 33 -18.15 8.29 -10.66
C LEU A 33 -16.81 8.03 -9.97
N LEU A 34 -16.13 6.93 -10.32
CA LEU A 34 -14.81 6.61 -9.78
C LEU A 34 -13.75 7.58 -10.32
N MET A 35 -13.84 7.97 -11.60
CA MET A 35 -12.98 8.98 -12.20
C MET A 35 -13.20 10.36 -11.57
N LEU A 36 -14.46 10.73 -11.31
CA LEU A 36 -14.78 11.96 -10.58
C LEU A 36 -14.19 11.94 -9.17
N SER A 37 -14.34 10.82 -8.43
CA SER A 37 -13.73 10.63 -7.11
C SER A 37 -12.21 10.80 -7.16
N ALA A 38 -11.53 10.20 -8.14
CA ALA A 38 -10.09 10.37 -8.34
C ALA A 38 -9.71 11.83 -8.61
N ILE A 39 -10.43 12.50 -9.51
CA ILE A 39 -10.18 13.90 -9.87
C ILE A 39 -10.33 14.79 -8.64
N VAL A 40 -11.38 14.60 -7.83
CA VAL A 40 -11.61 15.39 -6.62
C VAL A 40 -10.49 15.18 -5.60
N ASN A 41 -10.13 13.93 -5.29
CA ASN A 41 -9.08 13.64 -4.31
C ASN A 41 -7.70 14.15 -4.76
N ILE A 42 -7.36 13.99 -6.04
CA ILE A 42 -6.12 14.51 -6.63
C ILE A 42 -6.11 16.04 -6.59
N SER A 43 -7.23 16.68 -6.95
CA SER A 43 -7.34 18.15 -6.95
C SER A 43 -7.13 18.72 -5.55
N ILE A 44 -7.78 18.15 -4.53
CA ILE A 44 -7.61 18.58 -3.13
C ILE A 44 -6.15 18.45 -2.69
N THR A 45 -5.52 17.31 -3.01
CA THR A 45 -4.12 17.06 -2.66
C THR A 45 -3.17 18.04 -3.35
N LEU A 46 -3.36 18.30 -4.65
CA LEU A 46 -2.51 19.21 -5.43
C LEU A 46 -2.67 20.68 -5.00
N ILE A 47 -3.90 21.11 -4.70
CA ILE A 47 -4.16 22.45 -4.19
C ILE A 47 -3.44 22.65 -2.85
N GLN A 48 -3.58 21.71 -1.91
CA GLN A 48 -2.87 21.81 -0.63
C GLN A 48 -1.35 21.76 -0.80
N TYR A 49 -0.85 20.87 -1.65
CA TYR A 49 0.59 20.73 -1.93
C TYR A 49 1.20 22.00 -2.51
N SER A 50 0.55 22.59 -3.51
CA SER A 50 0.99 23.85 -4.12
C SER A 50 0.96 25.02 -3.15
N SER A 51 -0.08 25.10 -2.30
CA SER A 51 -0.21 26.10 -1.25
C SER A 51 0.95 26.04 -0.23
N MET A 52 1.38 24.83 0.16
CA MET A 52 2.56 24.64 1.01
C MET A 52 3.87 24.96 0.29
N LEU A 53 4.00 24.58 -0.98
CA LEU A 53 5.18 24.88 -1.77
C LEU A 53 5.40 26.40 -1.87
N ILE A 54 4.35 27.16 -2.17
CA ILE A 54 4.41 28.63 -2.21
C ILE A 54 4.77 29.19 -0.82
N PHE A 55 4.23 28.62 0.25
CA PHE A 55 4.56 29.03 1.62
C PHE A 55 6.05 28.84 1.93
N ILE A 56 6.64 27.68 1.58
CA ILE A 56 8.06 27.39 1.77
C ILE A 56 8.92 28.39 0.97
N PHE A 57 8.59 28.62 -0.31
CA PHE A 57 9.32 29.60 -1.13
C PHE A 57 9.24 31.03 -0.58
N SER A 58 8.10 31.41 -0.02
CA SER A 58 7.90 32.75 0.54
C SER A 58 8.61 32.96 1.88
N ASN A 59 8.90 31.88 2.61
CA ASN A 59 9.49 31.93 3.95
C ASN A 59 10.89 31.29 4.00
N LEU A 60 11.63 31.27 2.89
CA LEU A 60 12.96 30.65 2.79
C LEU A 60 13.98 31.13 3.84
N SER A 61 13.81 32.34 4.37
CA SER A 61 14.67 32.90 5.41
C SER A 61 14.37 32.38 6.83
N ASP A 62 13.20 31.79 7.07
CA ASP A 62 12.73 31.37 8.38
C ASP A 62 12.74 29.84 8.52
N ILE A 63 13.90 29.30 8.90
CA ILE A 63 14.15 27.85 9.01
C ILE A 63 13.17 27.18 9.99
N ILE A 64 12.73 27.91 11.04
CA ILE A 64 11.81 27.36 12.04
C ILE A 64 10.46 27.05 11.38
N LYS A 65 9.88 28.03 10.66
CA LYS A 65 8.60 27.83 9.94
C LYS A 65 8.70 26.77 8.84
N ILE A 66 9.83 26.71 8.12
CA ILE A 66 10.04 25.68 7.10
C ILE A 66 10.05 24.29 7.75
N SER A 67 10.77 24.14 8.87
CA SER A 67 10.91 22.84 9.55
C SER A 67 9.57 22.27 10.02
N GLU A 68 8.63 23.14 10.41
CA GLU A 68 7.28 22.76 10.85
C GLU A 68 6.43 22.21 9.69
N VAL A 69 6.56 22.78 8.49
CA VAL A 69 5.82 22.34 7.28
C VAL A 69 6.46 21.13 6.61
N LEU A 70 7.77 20.98 6.75
CA LEU A 70 8.57 20.00 6.00
C LEU A 70 8.07 18.57 6.19
N LEU A 71 7.68 18.19 7.42
CA LEU A 71 7.23 16.82 7.73
C LEU A 71 6.02 16.43 6.88
N TYR A 72 4.96 17.24 6.89
CA TYR A 72 3.78 16.98 6.07
C TYR A 72 4.10 17.10 4.58
N PHE A 73 4.91 18.07 4.19
CA PHE A 73 5.29 18.27 2.79
C PHE A 73 5.97 17.01 2.22
N MET A 74 6.92 16.41 2.94
CA MET A 74 7.59 15.17 2.53
C MET A 74 6.62 13.99 2.39
N THR A 75 5.69 13.85 3.34
CA THR A 75 4.62 12.84 3.29
C THR A 75 3.75 13.03 2.05
N ALA A 76 3.29 14.26 1.77
CA ALA A 76 2.51 14.57 0.59
C ALA A 76 3.29 14.31 -0.71
N THR A 77 4.59 14.64 -0.78
CA THR A 77 5.45 14.30 -1.92
C THR A 77 5.53 12.78 -2.11
N SER A 78 5.77 12.02 -1.04
CA SER A 78 5.84 10.55 -1.09
C SER A 78 4.54 9.95 -1.62
N PHE A 79 3.40 10.44 -1.13
CA PHE A 79 2.08 10.04 -1.60
C PHE A 79 1.88 10.32 -3.10
N ILE A 80 2.19 11.53 -3.57
CA ILE A 80 2.06 11.89 -4.99
C ILE A 80 2.95 10.99 -5.86
N CYS A 81 4.20 10.76 -5.47
CA CYS A 81 5.12 9.87 -6.19
C CYS A 81 4.57 8.44 -6.27
N LYS A 82 4.11 7.88 -5.15
CA LYS A 82 3.51 6.53 -5.09
C LYS A 82 2.25 6.44 -5.95
N LEU A 83 1.42 7.49 -5.93
CA LEU A 83 0.18 7.54 -6.70
C LEU A 83 0.45 7.53 -8.20
N VAL A 84 1.38 8.39 -8.67
CA VAL A 84 1.81 8.41 -10.08
C VAL A 84 2.34 7.04 -10.50
N ASN A 85 3.16 6.41 -9.66
CA ASN A 85 3.68 5.07 -9.91
C ASN A 85 2.58 4.03 -10.08
N ILE A 86 1.54 4.02 -9.23
CA ILE A 86 0.41 3.08 -9.37
C ILE A 86 -0.34 3.30 -10.68
N ILE A 87 -0.55 4.57 -11.07
CA ILE A 87 -1.23 4.91 -12.32
C ILE A 87 -0.43 4.41 -13.52
N LEU A 88 0.88 4.66 -13.54
CA LEU A 88 1.77 4.25 -14.63
C LEU A 88 1.97 2.72 -14.70
N GLN A 89 1.95 2.05 -13.55
CA GLN A 89 2.20 0.61 -13.43
C GLN A 89 0.93 -0.22 -13.27
N ASN A 90 -0.21 0.33 -13.71
CA ASN A 90 -1.52 -0.32 -13.64
C ASN A 90 -1.53 -1.74 -14.25
N GLU A 91 -0.86 -1.94 -15.38
CA GLU A 91 -0.73 -3.23 -16.05
C GLU A 91 0.05 -4.23 -15.21
N ASN A 92 1.13 -3.78 -14.56
CA ASN A 92 1.92 -4.65 -13.69
C ASN A 92 1.16 -5.02 -12.42
N LEU A 93 0.36 -4.10 -11.88
CA LEU A 93 -0.55 -4.38 -10.77
C LEU A 93 -1.62 -5.41 -11.14
N LEU A 94 -2.21 -5.31 -12.34
CA LEU A 94 -3.15 -6.33 -12.86
C LEU A 94 -2.49 -7.69 -13.07
N LYS A 95 -1.25 -7.73 -13.57
CA LYS A 95 -0.48 -8.98 -13.70
C LYS A 95 -0.22 -9.61 -12.33
N ILE A 96 0.17 -8.83 -11.32
CA ILE A 96 0.35 -9.33 -9.94
C ILE A 96 -0.95 -9.98 -9.44
N GLU A 97 -2.10 -9.36 -9.68
CA GLU A 97 -3.39 -9.96 -9.31
C GLU A 97 -3.67 -11.28 -10.01
N GLU A 98 -3.36 -11.37 -11.31
CA GLU A 98 -3.51 -12.59 -12.09
C GLU A 98 -2.56 -13.68 -11.59
N MET A 99 -1.32 -13.33 -11.25
CA MET A 99 -0.35 -14.26 -10.67
C MET A 99 -0.84 -14.85 -9.34
N LEU A 100 -1.54 -14.07 -8.53
CA LEU A 100 -2.15 -14.53 -7.27
C LEU A 100 -3.33 -15.49 -7.46
N GLN A 101 -3.89 -15.58 -8.66
CA GLN A 101 -4.91 -16.57 -9.01
C GLN A 101 -4.33 -17.87 -9.57
N ASN A 102 -3.03 -17.88 -9.90
CA ASN A 102 -2.40 -19.03 -10.52
C ASN A 102 -2.44 -20.25 -9.60
N SER A 103 -2.78 -21.40 -10.18
CA SER A 103 -2.81 -22.70 -9.49
C SER A 103 -1.51 -23.06 -8.77
N LEU A 104 -0.35 -22.54 -9.21
CA LEU A 104 0.94 -22.74 -8.53
C LEU A 104 0.97 -22.14 -7.12
N PHE A 105 0.21 -21.05 -6.90
CA PHE A 105 0.11 -20.35 -5.63
C PHE A 105 -1.13 -20.74 -4.82
N THR A 106 -2.22 -21.13 -5.49
CA THR A 106 -3.51 -21.39 -4.86
C THR A 106 -3.75 -22.87 -4.51
N LYS A 107 -3.13 -23.82 -5.22
CA LYS A 107 -3.22 -25.25 -4.89
C LYS A 107 -2.19 -25.61 -3.82
N VAL A 108 -2.68 -25.66 -2.59
CA VAL A 108 -1.86 -25.95 -1.40
C VAL A 108 -2.33 -27.22 -0.67
N SER A 109 -1.39 -27.89 -0.01
CA SER A 109 -1.68 -28.95 0.96
C SER A 109 -2.24 -28.37 2.28
N ILE A 110 -2.73 -29.22 3.18
CA ILE A 110 -3.28 -28.78 4.48
C ILE A 110 -2.21 -28.05 5.32
N GLU A 111 -0.98 -28.54 5.30
CA GLU A 111 0.14 -27.92 6.03
C GLU A 111 0.60 -26.61 5.37
N GLU A 112 0.62 -26.58 4.04
CA GLU A 112 0.93 -25.35 3.29
C GLU A 112 -0.15 -24.28 3.49
N GLU A 113 -1.42 -24.67 3.63
CA GLU A 113 -2.52 -23.77 3.98
C GLU A 113 -2.31 -23.17 5.38
N TYR A 114 -1.82 -23.94 6.35
CA TYR A 114 -1.48 -23.44 7.67
C TYR A 114 -0.36 -22.40 7.62
N ILE A 115 0.72 -22.68 6.89
CA ILE A 115 1.83 -21.73 6.67
C ILE A 115 1.29 -20.43 6.08
N LEU A 116 0.48 -20.53 5.03
CA LEU A 116 -0.07 -19.37 4.33
C LEU A 116 -0.99 -18.53 5.24
N LYS A 117 -1.89 -19.19 5.99
CA LYS A 117 -2.78 -18.52 6.94
C LYS A 117 -2.00 -17.81 8.04
N HIS A 118 -0.97 -18.45 8.58
CA HIS A 118 -0.12 -17.86 9.61
C HIS A 118 0.52 -16.55 9.13
N TYR A 119 1.13 -16.55 7.95
CA TYR A 119 1.72 -15.33 7.38
C TYR A 119 0.68 -14.25 7.07
N ILE A 120 -0.47 -14.60 6.51
CA ILE A 120 -1.54 -13.63 6.23
C ILE A 120 -2.10 -13.04 7.53
N GLN A 121 -2.29 -13.84 8.57
CA GLN A 121 -2.76 -13.36 9.88
C GLN A 121 -1.77 -12.41 10.54
N ASN A 122 -0.49 -12.77 10.57
CA ASN A 122 0.56 -11.89 11.09
C ASN A 122 0.67 -10.60 10.27
N GLY A 123 0.59 -10.71 8.94
CA GLY A 123 0.55 -9.55 8.06
C GLY A 123 -0.63 -8.62 8.36
N ARG A 124 -1.83 -9.18 8.58
CA ARG A 124 -3.03 -8.41 8.97
C ARG A 124 -2.89 -7.72 10.32
N LEU A 125 -2.24 -8.37 11.28
CA LEU A 125 -1.95 -7.73 12.57
C LEU A 125 -1.07 -6.51 12.38
N SER A 126 0.06 -6.65 11.66
CA SER A 126 0.97 -5.54 11.37
C SER A 126 0.28 -4.40 10.62
N THR A 127 -0.55 -4.71 9.63
CA THR A 127 -1.25 -3.67 8.85
C THR A 127 -2.35 -2.99 9.65
N ASN A 128 -3.04 -3.68 10.56
CA ASN A 128 -4.00 -3.07 11.46
C ASN A 128 -3.34 -2.12 12.45
N ILE A 129 -2.20 -2.51 13.04
CA ILE A 129 -1.41 -1.62 13.91
C ILE A 129 -1.02 -0.36 13.15
N PHE A 130 -0.51 -0.52 11.92
CA PHE A 130 -0.14 0.60 11.07
C PHE A 130 -1.31 1.56 10.80
N LYS A 131 -2.49 1.05 10.41
CA LYS A 131 -3.71 1.85 10.21
C LYS A 131 -4.09 2.66 11.46
N VAL A 132 -4.04 2.04 12.63
CA VAL A 132 -4.38 2.69 13.90
C VAL A 132 -3.39 3.82 14.19
N LEU A 133 -2.09 3.58 14.03
CA LEU A 133 -1.07 4.60 14.23
C LEU A 133 -1.23 5.77 13.26
N THR A 134 -1.49 5.50 11.97
CA THR A 134 -1.76 6.56 10.99
C THR A 134 -3.01 7.37 11.33
N ALA A 135 -4.10 6.70 11.72
CA ALA A 135 -5.33 7.39 12.11
C ALA A 135 -5.13 8.26 13.35
N LEU A 136 -4.38 7.79 14.35
CA LEU A 136 -4.02 8.56 15.53
C LEU A 136 -3.15 9.77 15.16
N ALA A 137 -2.12 9.58 14.33
CA ALA A 137 -1.25 10.67 13.88
C ALA A 137 -2.05 11.75 13.11
N ALA A 138 -2.89 11.35 12.16
CA ALA A 138 -3.75 12.28 11.43
C ALA A 138 -4.73 13.02 12.36
N SER A 139 -5.29 12.32 13.35
CA SER A 139 -6.16 12.93 14.35
C SER A 139 -5.42 13.97 15.19
N PHE A 140 -4.17 13.70 15.60
CA PHE A 140 -3.35 14.68 16.31
C PHE A 140 -3.07 15.93 15.46
N TYR A 141 -2.74 15.78 14.18
CA TYR A 141 -2.56 16.93 13.28
C TYR A 141 -3.82 17.82 13.16
N VAL A 142 -5.01 17.22 13.23
CA VAL A 142 -6.28 17.96 13.17
C VAL A 142 -6.67 18.55 14.52
N VAL A 143 -6.48 17.82 15.62
CA VAL A 143 -6.98 18.20 16.95
C VAL A 143 -6.00 19.12 17.70
N PHE A 144 -4.69 18.94 17.55
CA PHE A 144 -3.69 19.73 18.27
C PHE A 144 -3.85 21.25 18.10
N PRO A 145 -4.09 21.80 16.89
CA PRO A 145 -4.32 23.24 16.70
C PRO A 145 -5.57 23.78 17.41
N LEU A 146 -6.56 22.91 17.68
CA LEU A 146 -7.78 23.29 18.40
C LEU A 146 -7.55 23.37 19.91
N ILE A 147 -6.59 22.62 20.43
CA ILE A 147 -6.24 22.59 21.87
C ILE A 147 -5.18 23.64 22.19
N ASP A 148 -4.20 23.83 21.29
CA ASP A 148 -3.06 24.73 21.45
C ASP A 148 -3.39 26.20 21.07
N GLY A 149 -4.64 26.48 20.71
CA GLY A 149 -5.11 27.84 20.45
C GLY A 149 -5.35 28.59 21.75
N ASP A 150 -4.58 29.66 22.00
CA ASP A 150 -4.99 30.69 22.95
C ASP A 150 -6.34 31.26 22.48
N SER A 151 -7.24 31.60 23.40
CA SER A 151 -8.62 32.02 23.10
C SER A 151 -8.73 33.22 22.12
N ASN A 152 -7.61 33.90 21.86
CA ASN A 152 -7.50 35.07 20.99
C ASN A 152 -6.77 34.83 19.66
N VAL A 153 -6.08 33.69 19.46
CA VAL A 153 -5.34 33.40 18.21
C VAL A 153 -5.67 32.00 17.71
N LYS A 154 -6.48 31.95 16.65
CA LYS A 154 -6.84 30.68 16.02
C LYS A 154 -5.64 30.12 15.24
N LYS A 155 -5.23 28.89 15.55
CA LYS A 155 -4.13 28.19 14.84
C LYS A 155 -4.69 27.31 13.72
N PHE A 156 -3.95 27.22 12.61
CA PHE A 156 -4.25 26.32 11.50
C PHE A 156 -3.54 24.98 11.68
N SER A 157 -4.09 23.89 11.12
CA SER A 157 -3.44 22.58 11.17
C SER A 157 -2.16 22.53 10.38
N LEU A 158 -2.08 23.32 9.31
CA LEU A 158 -0.93 23.38 8.42
C LEU A 158 -0.62 24.84 8.09
N LEU A 159 0.64 25.23 8.21
CA LEU A 159 1.11 26.51 7.71
C LEU A 159 1.16 26.44 6.18
N SER A 160 0.37 27.28 5.52
CA SER A 160 0.15 27.24 4.08
C SER A 160 -0.22 28.62 3.56
N TRP A 161 0.05 28.88 2.28
CA TRP A 161 -0.23 30.17 1.65
C TRP A 161 -1.56 30.14 0.90
N TYR A 162 -2.42 31.13 1.13
CA TYR A 162 -3.69 31.28 0.42
C TYR A 162 -3.76 32.69 -0.20
N PRO A 163 -4.40 32.86 -1.38
CA PRO A 163 -4.53 34.16 -2.05
C PRO A 163 -5.57 35.09 -1.40
N PHE A 164 -6.09 34.73 -0.22
CA PHE A 164 -7.09 35.47 0.54
C PHE A 164 -6.72 35.47 2.02
N ASP A 165 -7.32 36.37 2.79
CA ASP A 165 -7.10 36.44 4.24
C ASP A 165 -7.77 35.24 4.94
N GLN A 166 -6.92 34.38 5.49
CA GLN A 166 -7.28 33.11 6.12
C GLN A 166 -8.12 33.33 7.40
N ASN A 167 -7.90 34.46 8.08
CA ASN A 167 -8.58 34.74 9.35
C ASN A 167 -10.08 34.98 9.18
N ASN A 168 -10.47 35.56 8.03
CA ASN A 168 -11.88 35.81 7.70
C ASN A 168 -12.64 34.52 7.34
N TYR A 169 -11.92 33.48 6.89
CA TYR A 169 -12.47 32.19 6.45
C TYR A 169 -11.86 31.02 7.23
N TYR A 170 -11.64 31.23 8.54
CA TYR A 170 -10.89 30.29 9.37
C TYR A 170 -11.48 28.88 9.34
N TYR A 171 -12.80 28.74 9.49
CA TYR A 171 -13.45 27.43 9.59
C TYR A 171 -13.39 26.67 8.26
N GLU A 172 -13.56 27.38 7.15
CA GLU A 172 -13.48 26.84 5.79
C GLU A 172 -12.08 26.34 5.47
N VAL A 173 -11.06 27.15 5.77
CA VAL A 173 -9.65 26.77 5.57
C VAL A 173 -9.27 25.62 6.49
N PHE A 174 -9.66 25.66 7.75
CA PHE A 174 -9.39 24.59 8.71
C PHE A 174 -10.03 23.27 8.28
N LEU A 175 -11.30 23.28 7.85
CA LEU A 175 -11.98 22.09 7.33
C LEU A 175 -11.31 21.57 6.06
N PHE A 176 -10.90 22.45 5.14
CA PHE A 176 -10.18 22.05 3.94
C PHE A 176 -8.84 21.36 4.27
N GLN A 177 -8.06 21.95 5.19
CA GLN A 177 -6.80 21.35 5.65
C GLN A 177 -7.01 20.01 6.33
N ALA A 178 -8.01 19.91 7.22
CA ALA A 178 -8.35 18.66 7.90
C ALA A 178 -8.74 17.55 6.91
N ILE A 179 -9.57 17.87 5.91
CA ILE A 179 -9.95 16.94 4.84
C ILE A 179 -8.70 16.51 4.04
N SER A 180 -7.83 17.46 3.69
CA SER A 180 -6.59 17.16 2.95
C SER A 180 -5.68 16.21 3.74
N ILE A 181 -5.45 16.48 5.03
CA ILE A 181 -4.65 15.63 5.92
C ILE A 181 -5.22 14.20 5.96
N ILE A 182 -6.54 14.08 6.16
CA ILE A 182 -7.21 12.78 6.24
C ILE A 182 -7.08 12.03 4.90
N ILE A 183 -7.31 12.70 3.77
CA ILE A 183 -7.18 12.10 2.43
C ILE A 183 -5.76 11.56 2.21
N VAL A 184 -4.74 12.37 2.45
CA VAL A 184 -3.33 11.98 2.24
C VAL A 184 -2.98 10.83 3.17
N ALA A 185 -3.20 10.97 4.48
CA ALA A 185 -2.86 9.95 5.47
C ALA A 185 -3.57 8.62 5.19
N TRP A 186 -4.86 8.68 4.85
CA TRP A 186 -5.65 7.49 4.55
C TRP A 186 -5.12 6.80 3.30
N PHE A 187 -5.13 7.46 2.15
CA PHE A 187 -4.78 6.79 0.89
C PHE A 187 -3.31 6.39 0.80
N GLU A 188 -2.39 7.18 1.36
CA GLU A 188 -1.00 6.76 1.47
C GLU A 188 -0.86 5.46 2.25
N SER A 189 -1.51 5.35 3.42
CA SER A 189 -1.44 4.13 4.22
C SER A 189 -2.02 2.92 3.49
N PHE A 190 -3.11 3.08 2.73
CA PHE A 190 -3.69 1.99 1.95
C PHE A 190 -2.76 1.50 0.83
N ILE A 191 -2.05 2.42 0.18
CA ILE A 191 -1.05 2.08 -0.82
C ILE A 191 0.09 1.29 -0.18
N GLU A 192 0.64 1.74 0.94
CA GLU A 192 1.73 1.04 1.63
C GLU A 192 1.32 -0.35 2.12
N ILE A 193 0.11 -0.46 2.67
CA ILE A 193 -0.43 -1.74 3.15
C ILE A 193 -0.60 -2.72 2.01
N LEU A 194 -1.05 -2.26 0.83
CA LEU A 194 -1.14 -3.10 -0.36
C LEU A 194 0.24 -3.72 -0.70
N PHE A 195 1.30 -2.92 -0.69
CA PHE A 195 2.67 -3.39 -0.89
C PHE A 195 3.13 -4.37 0.18
N ILE A 196 2.88 -4.06 1.46
CA ILE A 196 3.22 -4.93 2.59
C ILE A 196 2.54 -6.30 2.43
N ILE A 197 1.25 -6.34 2.07
CA ILE A 197 0.53 -7.61 1.87
C ILE A 197 1.13 -8.40 0.70
N MET A 198 1.47 -7.75 -0.42
CA MET A 198 2.13 -8.41 -1.54
C MET A 198 3.50 -9.01 -1.15
N MET A 199 4.27 -8.31 -0.31
CA MET A 199 5.53 -8.83 0.24
C MET A 199 5.30 -10.01 1.19
N VAL A 200 4.29 -9.93 2.07
CA VAL A 200 3.90 -11.03 2.97
C VAL A 200 3.50 -12.27 2.17
N LEU A 201 2.74 -12.11 1.09
CA LEU A 201 2.36 -13.20 0.20
C LEU A 201 3.58 -13.81 -0.50
N SER A 202 4.50 -12.98 -1.00
CA SER A 202 5.78 -13.45 -1.57
C SER A 202 6.55 -14.30 -0.57
N ARG A 203 6.68 -13.83 0.67
CA ARG A 203 7.37 -14.53 1.75
C ARG A 203 6.70 -15.86 2.08
N ALA A 204 5.37 -15.89 2.16
CA ALA A 204 4.62 -17.11 2.41
C ALA A 204 4.86 -18.15 1.29
N GLN A 205 4.92 -17.71 0.03
CA GLN A 205 5.20 -18.60 -1.10
C GLN A 205 6.63 -19.17 -1.06
N PHE A 206 7.62 -18.40 -0.62
CA PHE A 206 8.98 -18.91 -0.39
C PHE A 206 9.05 -19.93 0.76
N GLU A 207 8.28 -19.74 1.84
CA GLU A 207 8.24 -20.73 2.93
C GLU A 207 7.57 -22.03 2.47
N ILE A 208 6.50 -21.94 1.66
CA ILE A 208 5.88 -23.11 1.01
C ILE A 208 6.89 -23.85 0.13
N LEU A 209 7.66 -23.12 -0.68
CA LEU A 209 8.69 -23.70 -1.53
C LEU A 209 9.76 -24.44 -0.70
N LYS A 210 10.24 -23.81 0.38
CA LYS A 210 11.19 -24.42 1.33
C LYS A 210 10.61 -25.68 1.98
N HIS A 211 9.35 -25.64 2.36
CA HIS A 211 8.64 -26.80 2.90
C HIS A 211 8.58 -27.96 1.88
N ARG A 212 8.22 -27.67 0.62
CA ARG A 212 8.21 -28.65 -0.48
C ARG A 212 9.58 -29.27 -0.72
N LEU A 213 10.63 -28.45 -0.79
CA LEU A 213 12.01 -28.92 -0.99
C LEU A 213 12.49 -29.81 0.16
N THR A 214 12.20 -29.43 1.41
CA THR A 214 12.59 -30.21 2.59
C THR A 214 11.92 -31.59 2.61
N ARG A 215 10.65 -31.68 2.20
CA ARG A 215 9.94 -32.96 2.10
C ARG A 215 10.52 -33.89 1.03
N ILE A 216 10.95 -33.35 -0.11
CA ILE A 216 11.62 -34.15 -1.14
C ILE A 216 12.85 -34.82 -0.55
N VAL A 217 13.71 -34.05 0.12
CA VAL A 217 14.95 -34.59 0.74
C VAL A 217 14.65 -35.62 1.82
N LYS A 218 13.61 -35.43 2.63
CA LYS A 218 13.23 -36.39 3.69
C LYS A 218 12.72 -37.71 3.12
N HIS A 219 11.84 -37.67 2.12
CA HIS A 219 11.34 -38.89 1.47
C HIS A 219 12.45 -39.71 0.81
N THR A 220 13.45 -39.06 0.23
CA THR A 220 14.63 -39.74 -0.34
C THR A 220 15.52 -40.39 0.73
N LYS A 221 15.53 -39.87 1.97
CA LYS A 221 16.31 -40.44 3.08
C LYS A 221 15.58 -41.57 3.82
N GLU A 222 14.25 -41.51 3.90
CA GLU A 222 13.42 -42.49 4.61
C GLU A 222 13.10 -43.72 3.74
N ASN A 223 13.08 -43.57 2.40
CA ASN A 223 12.92 -44.68 1.47
C ASN A 223 14.29 -45.26 1.09
N GLU A 224 14.85 -46.16 1.91
CA GLU A 224 16.06 -46.92 1.58
C GLU A 224 15.82 -47.90 0.39
N GLU A 225 14.55 -48.25 0.13
CA GLU A 225 14.11 -48.96 -1.08
C GLU A 225 13.60 -47.95 -2.13
N GLY A 226 14.55 -47.38 -2.89
CA GLY A 226 14.37 -46.76 -4.21
C GLY A 226 13.06 -45.99 -4.42
N GLU A 227 12.97 -44.76 -3.88
CA GLU A 227 11.99 -43.80 -4.42
C GLU A 227 12.35 -43.55 -5.89
N ASP A 228 11.40 -43.78 -6.80
CA ASP A 228 11.60 -43.63 -8.25
C ASP A 228 12.24 -42.28 -8.59
N ASP A 229 13.47 -42.31 -9.13
CA ASP A 229 14.25 -41.14 -9.51
C ASP A 229 13.43 -40.18 -10.40
N GLU A 230 12.53 -40.73 -11.23
CA GLU A 230 11.63 -39.94 -12.08
C GLU A 230 10.65 -39.10 -11.23
N LEU A 231 10.17 -39.64 -10.13
CA LEU A 231 9.23 -38.98 -9.21
C LEU A 231 9.92 -37.88 -8.40
N VAL A 232 11.16 -38.11 -7.96
CA VAL A 232 12.01 -37.08 -7.32
C VAL A 232 12.29 -35.95 -8.30
N GLN A 233 12.71 -36.26 -9.52
CA GLN A 233 12.98 -35.28 -10.57
C GLN A 233 11.73 -34.45 -10.89
N LYS A 234 10.55 -35.08 -10.96
CA LYS A 234 9.27 -34.40 -11.21
C LYS A 234 8.90 -33.43 -10.09
N ARG A 235 9.09 -33.81 -8.82
CA ARG A 235 8.85 -32.93 -7.66
C ARG A 235 9.83 -31.76 -7.64
N LEU A 236 11.11 -31.99 -7.91
CA LEU A 236 12.13 -30.95 -7.99
C LEU A 236 11.82 -29.96 -9.12
N ARG A 237 11.45 -30.45 -10.31
CA ARG A 237 11.03 -29.61 -11.45
C ARG A 237 9.87 -28.70 -11.08
N ARG A 238 8.86 -29.20 -10.34
CA ARG A 238 7.75 -28.37 -9.84
C ARG A 238 8.24 -27.27 -8.89
N CYS A 239 9.19 -27.57 -8.00
CA CYS A 239 9.78 -26.58 -7.10
C CYS A 239 10.54 -25.49 -7.87
N ILE A 240 11.30 -25.85 -8.90
CA ILE A 240 12.00 -24.88 -9.76
C ILE A 240 11.01 -23.97 -10.50
N ILE A 241 9.92 -24.56 -11.05
CA ILE A 241 8.86 -23.78 -11.70
C ILE A 241 8.21 -22.82 -10.70
N HIS A 242 7.91 -23.29 -9.49
CA HIS A 242 7.33 -22.46 -8.42
C HIS A 242 8.29 -21.33 -8.02
N TYR A 243 9.57 -21.62 -7.79
CA TYR A 243 10.61 -20.64 -7.49
C TYR A 243 10.69 -19.54 -8.55
N ASN A 244 10.80 -19.92 -9.83
CA ASN A 244 10.85 -18.97 -10.94
C ASN A 244 9.58 -18.10 -11.00
N TYR A 245 8.42 -18.68 -10.66
CA TYR A 245 7.16 -17.95 -10.63
C TYR A 245 7.09 -16.95 -9.46
N VAL A 246 7.57 -17.32 -8.27
CA VAL A 246 7.71 -16.40 -7.12
C VAL A 246 8.70 -15.28 -7.43
N LEU A 247 9.82 -15.56 -8.08
CA LEU A 247 10.77 -14.53 -8.49
C LEU A 247 10.16 -13.52 -9.46
N ARG A 248 9.38 -13.99 -10.46
CA ARG A 248 8.65 -13.10 -11.36
C ARG A 248 7.63 -12.24 -10.61
N PHE A 249 6.95 -12.81 -9.63
CA PHE A 249 5.98 -12.10 -8.79
C PHE A 249 6.65 -10.99 -7.99
N VAL A 250 7.77 -11.29 -7.31
CA VAL A 250 8.58 -10.31 -6.57
C VAL A 250 9.12 -9.23 -7.51
N LEU A 251 9.58 -9.60 -8.70
CA LEU A 251 10.07 -8.64 -9.69
C LEU A 251 8.97 -7.67 -10.10
N HIS A 252 7.74 -8.14 -10.34
CA HIS A 252 6.62 -7.26 -10.67
C HIS A 252 6.28 -6.32 -9.50
N ILE A 253 6.34 -6.81 -8.25
CA ILE A 253 6.15 -5.97 -7.07
C ILE A 253 7.24 -4.89 -6.97
N TYR A 254 8.50 -5.24 -7.24
CA TYR A 254 9.62 -4.30 -7.18
C TYR A 254 9.58 -3.24 -8.29
N LEU A 255 9.05 -3.57 -9.47
CA LEU A 255 8.90 -2.62 -10.57
C LEU A 255 7.81 -1.56 -10.34
N LEU A 256 6.92 -1.77 -9.37
CA LEU A 256 5.90 -0.79 -9.01
C LEU A 256 6.52 0.53 -8.46
N PRO A 257 7.47 0.51 -7.49
CA PRO A 257 8.09 1.74 -6.97
C PRO A 257 9.28 2.33 -7.77
N THR A 258 9.97 1.59 -8.64
CA THR A 258 11.34 1.94 -9.06
C THR A 258 11.53 2.71 -10.38
N HIS A 259 10.50 3.26 -11.01
CA HIS A 259 10.71 3.93 -12.31
C HIS A 259 11.25 5.38 -12.22
N TYR A 260 11.50 5.92 -11.03
CA TYR A 260 11.96 7.32 -10.84
C TYR A 260 12.98 7.54 -9.70
N LEU A 261 13.76 6.50 -9.33
CA LEU A 261 15.01 6.66 -8.56
C LEU A 261 16.18 6.31 -9.47
#